data_AF-A0A0C9TT91-F1
#
_entry.id   AF-A0A0C9TT91-F1
#
_cell.length_a   1.000
_cell.length_b   1.000
_cell.length_c   1.000
_cell.angle_alpha   90.00
_cell.angle_beta   90.00
_cell.angle_gamma   90.00
#
_symmetry.space_group_name_H-M   'P 1'
#
loop_
_entity.id
_entity.type
_entity.pdbx_description
1 polymer ?
#
loop_
_entity_poly.entity_id
_entity_poly.type
_entity_poly.pdbx_seq_one_letter_code
_entity_poly.pdbx_strand_id
1 'polypeptide(L)'
;WISGHNGVEGNEKADEEAKKAAEGTRHSSPARRLPTFLRRGALPLSASALKQEQKTVSNEHWKRMWAKSSRHQHLNKTDPKMLSGSF
;
A
#
# COMPACT_ATOMS: atom_id res chain seq x y z
N TRP A 1 -2.17 18.98 17.49
CA TRP A 1 -2.15 18.51 16.09
C TRP A 1 -1.25 19.44 15.31
N ILE A 2 -0.27 18.90 14.59
CA ILE A 2 0.62 19.67 13.71
C ILE A 2 0.42 19.17 12.28
N SER A 3 0.52 20.06 11.29
CA SER A 3 0.39 19.68 9.89
C SER A 3 1.63 18.90 9.44
N GLY A 4 1.40 17.75 8.80
CA GLY A 4 2.48 16.92 8.26
C GLY A 4 3.16 17.60 7.06
N HIS A 5 4.46 17.36 6.92
CA HIS A 5 5.30 17.86 5.80
C HIS A 5 5.47 19.39 5.71
N ASN A 6 5.26 20.13 6.81
CA ASN A 6 5.49 21.58 6.87
C ASN A 6 6.89 21.98 7.39
N GLY A 7 7.92 21.11 7.30
CA GLY A 7 9.27 21.49 7.75
C GLY A 7 9.46 21.47 9.27
N VAL A 8 8.53 20.88 10.04
CA VAL A 8 8.69 20.82 11.50
C VAL A 8 9.71 19.76 11.83
N GLU A 9 10.93 20.20 12.13
CA GLU A 9 12.11 19.35 12.34
C GLU A 9 11.85 18.15 13.26
N GLY A 10 11.15 18.34 14.38
CA GLY A 10 10.82 17.24 15.31
C GLY A 10 9.87 16.20 14.73
N ASN A 11 8.89 16.62 13.93
CA ASN A 11 7.95 15.72 13.26
C ASN A 11 8.64 14.97 12.11
N GLU A 12 9.52 15.64 11.38
CA GLU A 12 10.27 15.05 10.26
C GLU A 12 11.26 14.00 10.75
N LYS A 13 12.03 14.30 11.81
CA LYS A 13 12.90 13.29 12.45
C LYS A 13 12.11 12.09 12.96
N ALA A 14 10.93 12.30 13.53
CA ALA A 14 10.08 11.21 13.99
C ALA A 14 9.59 10.34 12.81
N ASP A 15 9.20 10.94 11.68
CA ASP A 15 8.79 10.23 10.47
C ASP A 15 9.95 9.44 9.84
N GLU A 16 11.15 10.03 9.78
CA GLU A 16 12.36 9.34 9.32
C GLU A 16 12.68 8.10 10.17
N GLU A 17 12.68 8.23 11.50
CA GLU A 17 12.92 7.10 12.39
C GLU A 17 11.80 6.04 12.31
N ALA A 18 10.54 6.47 12.12
CA ALA A 18 9.43 5.55 11.90
C ALA A 18 9.59 4.75 10.60
N LYS A 19 10.04 5.39 9.52
CA LYS A 19 10.34 4.72 8.24
C LYS A 19 11.49 3.72 8.38
N LYS A 20 12.61 4.12 9.01
CA LYS A 20 13.74 3.21 9.30
C LYS A 20 13.29 1.99 10.11
N ALA A 21 12.49 2.20 11.16
CA ALA A 21 11.98 1.10 11.99
C ALA A 21 11.06 0.14 11.21
N ALA A 22 10.38 0.62 10.16
CA ALA A 22 9.52 -0.20 9.30
C ALA A 22 10.30 -1.06 8.30
N GLU A 23 11.56 -0.76 8.00
CA GLU A 23 12.41 -1.54 7.08
C GLU A 23 12.79 -2.93 7.65
N GLY A 24 12.69 -3.11 8.96
CA GLY A 24 12.84 -4.42 9.57
C GLY A 24 13.24 -4.38 11.04
N THR A 25 13.21 -5.55 11.67
CA THR A 25 13.46 -5.71 13.12
C THR A 25 14.86 -5.28 13.56
N ARG A 26 15.85 -5.28 12.66
CA ARG A 26 17.22 -4.81 12.94
C ARG A 26 17.31 -3.30 13.18
N HIS A 27 16.38 -2.53 12.62
CA HIS A 27 16.31 -1.08 12.73
C HIS A 27 15.28 -0.64 13.78
N SER A 28 14.59 -1.59 14.43
CA SER A 28 13.61 -1.32 15.47
C SER A 28 14.27 -1.22 16.85
N SER A 29 13.67 -0.42 17.72
CA SER A 29 14.10 -0.30 19.11
C SER A 29 13.89 -1.61 19.88
N PRO A 30 14.76 -1.94 20.85
CA PRO A 30 14.54 -3.06 21.75
C PRO A 30 13.18 -2.95 22.45
N ALA A 31 12.44 -4.06 22.58
CA ALA A 31 11.10 -4.07 23.19
C ALA A 31 11.03 -3.38 24.56
N ARG A 32 12.08 -3.49 25.39
CA ARG A 32 12.17 -2.82 26.70
C ARG A 32 12.08 -1.28 26.63
N ARG A 33 12.44 -0.68 25.50
CA ARG A 33 12.38 0.77 25.25
C ARG A 33 11.04 1.21 24.65
N LEU A 34 10.21 0.28 24.19
CA LEU A 34 8.88 0.61 23.67
C LEU A 34 7.90 0.87 24.83
N PRO A 35 6.83 1.65 24.59
CA PRO A 35 5.66 1.70 25.47
C PRO A 35 5.10 0.30 25.74
N THR A 36 4.59 0.05 26.96
CA THR A 36 4.16 -1.29 27.42
C THR A 36 3.13 -1.95 26.52
N PHE A 37 2.23 -1.18 25.92
CA PHE A 37 1.21 -1.67 24.98
C PHE A 37 1.80 -2.11 23.62
N LEU A 38 2.99 -1.63 23.24
CA LEU A 38 3.73 -2.07 22.04
C LEU A 38 4.73 -3.20 22.32
N ARG A 39 4.90 -3.60 23.59
CA ARG A 39 5.81 -4.71 23.96
C ARG A 39 5.19 -6.09 23.73
N ARG A 40 3.87 -6.15 23.56
CA ARG A 40 3.10 -7.40 23.60
C ARG A 40 2.62 -7.75 22.19
N GLY A 41 3.14 -8.86 21.66
CA GLY A 41 2.62 -9.50 20.45
C GLY A 41 2.75 -8.68 19.18
N ALA A 42 2.13 -9.17 18.11
CA ALA A 42 2.02 -8.46 16.85
C ALA A 42 0.95 -7.37 16.94
N LEU A 43 1.20 -6.24 16.27
CA LEU A 43 0.19 -5.20 16.11
C LEU A 43 -0.97 -5.74 15.25
N PRO A 44 -2.22 -5.30 15.53
CA PRO A 44 -3.33 -5.63 14.67
C PRO A 44 -3.07 -5.10 13.26
N LEU A 45 -3.49 -5.87 12.26
CA LEU A 45 -3.41 -5.46 10.87
C LEU A 45 -4.29 -4.23 10.65
N SER A 46 -3.76 -3.25 9.93
CA SER A 46 -4.56 -2.09 9.52
C SER A 46 -5.68 -2.53 8.58
N ALA A 47 -6.91 -2.05 8.83
CA ALA A 47 -8.03 -2.28 7.95
C ALA A 47 -7.78 -1.75 6.52
N SER A 48 -6.99 -0.67 6.36
CA SER A 48 -6.63 -0.15 5.03
C SER A 48 -5.69 -1.11 4.29
N ALA A 49 -4.69 -1.66 4.98
CA ALA A 49 -3.75 -2.62 4.41
C ALA A 49 -4.49 -3.88 3.94
N LEU A 50 -5.39 -4.43 4.77
CA LEU A 50 -6.23 -5.57 4.41
C LEU A 50 -7.10 -5.30 3.18
N LYS A 51 -7.71 -4.11 3.09
CA LYS A 51 -8.50 -3.72 1.91
C LYS A 51 -7.66 -3.62 0.65
N GLN A 52 -6.44 -3.09 0.74
CA GLN A 52 -5.52 -2.97 -0.39
C GLN A 52 -5.08 -4.34 -0.89
N GLU A 53 -4.74 -5.25 0.02
CA GLU A 53 -4.39 -6.64 -0.31
C GLU A 53 -5.56 -7.33 -1.02
N GLN A 54 -6.76 -7.28 -0.43
CA GLN A 54 -7.95 -7.89 -1.04
C GLN A 54 -8.26 -7.31 -2.42
N LYS A 55 -8.14 -5.98 -2.59
CA LYS A 55 -8.31 -5.31 -3.89
C LYS A 55 -7.29 -5.80 -4.91
N THR A 56 -6.04 -5.97 -4.50
CA THR A 56 -4.95 -6.45 -5.37
C THR A 56 -5.24 -7.88 -5.84
N VAL A 57 -5.57 -8.77 -4.90
CA VAL A 57 -5.94 -10.15 -5.19
C VAL A 57 -7.15 -10.22 -6.14
N SER A 58 -8.19 -9.43 -5.87
CA SER A 58 -9.40 -9.38 -6.70
C SER A 58 -9.11 -8.91 -8.11
N ASN A 59 -8.31 -7.84 -8.26
CA ASN A 59 -7.93 -7.31 -9.56
C ASN A 59 -7.11 -8.32 -10.38
N GLU A 60 -6.16 -9.01 -9.76
CA GLU A 60 -5.39 -10.06 -10.45
C GLU A 60 -6.27 -11.21 -10.90
N HIS A 61 -7.23 -11.62 -10.06
CA HIS A 61 -8.21 -12.63 -10.45
C HIS A 61 -9.07 -12.16 -11.65
N TRP A 62 -9.58 -10.94 -11.60
CA TRP A 62 -10.39 -10.36 -12.68
C TRP A 62 -9.60 -10.20 -13.97
N LYS A 63 -8.33 -9.80 -13.92
CA LYS A 63 -7.45 -9.74 -15.11
C LYS A 63 -7.35 -11.11 -15.78
N ARG A 64 -7.12 -12.18 -15.01
CA ARG A 64 -7.05 -13.55 -15.54
C ARG A 64 -8.37 -14.00 -16.16
N MET A 65 -9.50 -13.68 -15.53
CA MET A 65 -10.82 -13.99 -16.06
C MET A 65 -11.11 -13.21 -17.35
N TRP A 66 -10.83 -11.91 -17.35
CA TRP A 66 -10.99 -11.03 -18.50
C TRP A 66 -10.19 -11.55 -19.69
N ALA A 67 -8.92 -11.89 -19.50
CA ALA A 67 -8.04 -12.40 -20.55
C ALA A 67 -8.59 -13.65 -21.26
N LYS A 68 -9.36 -14.48 -20.55
CA LYS A 68 -10.00 -15.70 -21.10
C LYS A 68 -11.31 -15.43 -21.82
N SER A 69 -11.87 -14.24 -21.70
CA SER A 69 -13.18 -13.93 -22.30
C SER A 69 -13.08 -13.70 -23.81
N SER A 70 -14.12 -14.09 -24.55
CA SER A 70 -14.25 -13.77 -25.98
C SER A 70 -14.27 -12.26 -26.23
N ARG A 71 -14.82 -11.49 -25.28
CA ARG A 71 -14.86 -10.02 -25.32
C ARG A 71 -13.46 -9.42 -25.30
N HIS A 72 -12.55 -9.96 -24.50
CA HIS A 72 -11.15 -9.53 -24.50
C HIS A 72 -10.47 -9.78 -25.85
N GLN A 73 -10.72 -10.92 -26.49
CA GLN A 73 -10.19 -11.20 -27.83
C GLN A 73 -10.73 -10.22 -28.88
N HIS A 74 -12.00 -9.84 -28.78
CA HIS A 74 -12.60 -8.86 -29.69
C HIS A 74 -12.01 -7.46 -29.46
N LEU A 75 -11.89 -7.05 -28.20
CA LEU A 75 -11.33 -5.75 -27.83
C LEU A 75 -9.84 -5.63 -28.19
N ASN A 76 -9.04 -6.69 -28.02
CA ASN A 76 -7.63 -6.70 -28.42
C ASN A 76 -7.40 -6.54 -29.92
N LYS A 77 -8.41 -6.81 -30.76
CA LYS A 77 -8.35 -6.58 -32.21
C LYS A 77 -8.69 -5.14 -32.60
N THR A 78 -9.20 -4.35 -31.66
CA THR A 78 -9.52 -2.93 -31.88
C THR A 78 -8.24 -2.13 -31.75
N ASP A 79 -7.98 -1.21 -32.69
CA ASP A 79 -6.83 -0.31 -32.61
C ASP A 79 -6.91 0.53 -31.32
N PRO A 80 -5.90 0.47 -30.44
CA PRO A 80 -5.86 1.28 -29.22
C PRO A 80 -6.04 2.78 -29.47
N LYS A 81 -5.63 3.29 -30.64
CA LYS A 81 -5.77 4.70 -31.03
C LYS A 81 -7.22 5.10 -31.36
N MET A 82 -8.12 4.13 -31.58
CA MET A 82 -9.55 4.41 -31.78
C MET A 82 -10.31 4.62 -30.46
N LEU A 83 -9.81 4.06 -29.35
CA LEU A 83 -10.42 4.19 -28.02
C LEU A 83 -9.91 5.42 -27.26
N SER A 84 -8.79 6.01 -27.68
CA SER A 84 -8.36 7.34 -27.27
C SER A 84 -9.17 8.40 -28.03
N GLY A 85 -10.48 8.43 -27.80
CA GLY A 85 -11.30 9.57 -28.17
C GLY A 85 -10.84 10.76 -27.33
N SER A 86 -10.01 11.62 -27.93
CA SER A 86 -9.79 12.98 -27.44
C SER A 86 -11.14 13.69 -27.55
N PHE A 87 -11.71 14.04 -26.39
CA PHE A 87 -12.69 15.11 -26.25
C PHE A 87 -12.03 16.25 -25.47
#